data_AF-A0A7Y2JSM6-F1
#
_entry.id   AF-A0A7Y2JSM6-F1
#
_cell.length_a   1.000
_cell.length_b   1.000
_cell.length_c   1.000
_cell.angle_alpha   90.00
_cell.angle_beta   90.00
_cell.angle_gamma   90.00
#
_symmetry.space_group_name_H-M   'P 1'
#
loop_
_entity.id
_entity.type
_entity.pdbx_description
1 polymer ?
#
loop_
_entity_poly.entity_id
_entity_poly.type
_entity_poly.pdbx_seq_one_letter_code
_entity_poly.pdbx_strand_id
1 'polypeptide(L)'
;FLDAARFLPHIDQDEYPAQRLASEIFVETGVRAMERGNVSKGRNPETGENYRPSLELVRLTIPRRVYTNDHMQAVADGIIRLYQRREEIKGLRFVYEPAKLRFFQGRFESL
;
A
#
# COMPACT_ATOMS: atom_id res chain seq x y z
N PHE A 1 -9.94 -6.59 -0.97
CA PHE A 1 -8.51 -6.33 -0.70
C PHE A 1 -7.74 -6.62 -1.97
N LEU A 2 -6.60 -5.97 -2.16
CA LEU A 2 -5.60 -6.34 -3.16
C LEU A 2 -4.42 -6.99 -2.42
N ASP A 3 -3.90 -8.08 -2.96
CA ASP A 3 -2.68 -8.74 -2.47
C ASP A 3 -1.47 -8.03 -3.10
N ALA A 4 -0.79 -7.19 -2.32
CA ALA A 4 0.30 -6.38 -2.83
C ALA A 4 1.56 -7.20 -3.10
N ALA A 5 1.78 -8.30 -2.38
CA ALA A 5 2.90 -9.22 -2.66
C ALA A 5 2.74 -9.91 -4.01
N ARG A 6 1.50 -10.24 -4.40
CA ARG A 6 1.21 -10.75 -5.76
C ARG A 6 1.15 -9.64 -6.82
N PHE A 7 0.76 -8.43 -6.44
CA PHE A 7 0.66 -7.29 -7.35
C PHE A 7 2.04 -6.75 -7.73
N LEU A 8 2.98 -6.72 -6.80
CA LEU A 8 4.34 -6.18 -6.95
C LEU A 8 5.37 -7.23 -6.50
N PRO A 9 5.47 -8.39 -7.18
CA PRO A 9 6.27 -9.52 -6.71
C PRO A 9 7.78 -9.25 -6.72
N HIS A 10 8.22 -8.22 -7.47
CA HIS A 10 9.60 -7.78 -7.58
C HIS A 10 10.04 -6.83 -6.44
N ILE A 11 9.12 -6.37 -5.58
CA ILE A 11 9.41 -5.46 -4.47
C ILE A 11 9.47 -6.27 -3.17
N ASP A 12 10.60 -6.17 -2.46
CA ASP A 12 10.73 -6.84 -1.15
C ASP A 12 9.78 -6.20 -0.12
N GLN A 13 9.32 -6.99 0.85
CA GLN A 13 8.39 -6.51 1.86
C GLN A 13 8.97 -5.36 2.72
N ASP A 14 10.29 -5.28 2.86
CA ASP A 14 10.98 -4.19 3.55
C ASP A 14 11.12 -2.92 2.71
N GLU A 15 10.72 -2.98 1.44
CA GLU A 15 10.49 -1.84 0.55
C GLU A 15 8.99 -1.46 0.46
N TYR A 16 8.17 -2.01 1.35
CA TYR A 16 6.77 -1.62 1.63
C TYR A 16 5.81 -1.65 0.41
N PRO A 17 5.64 -2.80 -0.27
CA PRO A 17 4.83 -2.92 -1.48
C PRO A 17 3.36 -2.55 -1.26
N ALA A 18 2.74 -2.86 -0.10
CA ALA A 18 1.37 -2.43 0.14
C ALA A 18 1.23 -0.91 0.33
N GLN A 19 2.21 -0.27 0.97
CA GLN A 19 2.24 1.19 1.11
C GLN A 19 2.46 1.85 -0.25
N ARG A 20 3.33 1.25 -1.08
CA ARG A 20 3.60 1.71 -2.45
C ARG A 20 2.39 1.57 -3.36
N LEU A 21 1.73 0.41 -3.35
CA LEU A 21 0.53 0.19 -4.15
C LEU A 21 -0.60 1.14 -3.74
N ALA A 22 -0.78 1.38 -2.44
CA ALA A 22 -1.77 2.35 -1.97
C ALA A 22 -1.48 3.79 -2.46
N SER A 23 -0.20 4.20 -2.55
CA SER A 23 0.16 5.51 -3.09
C SER A 23 -0.02 5.60 -4.60
N GLU A 24 0.35 4.56 -5.36
CA GLU A 24 0.12 4.49 -6.80
C GLU A 24 -1.37 4.51 -7.17
N ILE A 25 -2.23 3.82 -6.41
CA ILE A 25 -3.69 3.90 -6.59
C ILE A 25 -4.17 5.34 -6.45
N PHE A 26 -3.69 6.06 -5.44
CA PHE A 26 -4.07 7.47 -5.26
C PHE A 26 -3.59 8.34 -6.42
N VAL A 27 -2.36 8.18 -6.90
CA VAL A 27 -1.81 8.96 -8.02
C VAL A 27 -2.57 8.70 -9.32
N GLU A 28 -2.84 7.43 -9.63
CA GLU A 28 -3.52 7.04 -10.88
C GLU A 28 -5.01 7.40 -10.90
N THR A 29 -5.68 7.31 -9.74
CA THR A 29 -7.16 7.29 -9.69
C THR A 29 -7.78 8.38 -8.81
N GLY A 30 -6.99 9.05 -7.97
CA GLY A 30 -7.49 9.91 -6.90
C GLY A 30 -8.11 9.14 -5.71
N VAL A 31 -8.16 7.81 -5.76
CA VAL A 31 -8.78 6.98 -4.72
C VAL A 31 -7.78 6.71 -3.60
N ARG A 32 -8.15 7.07 -2.37
CA ARG A 32 -7.34 6.75 -1.20
C ARG A 32 -7.65 5.35 -0.68
N ALA A 33 -6.66 4.48 -0.69
CA ALA A 33 -6.70 3.15 -0.07
C ALA A 33 -5.93 3.12 1.25
N MET A 34 -6.05 2.03 2.00
CA MET A 34 -5.34 1.84 3.26
C MET A 34 -4.40 0.65 3.19
N GLU A 35 -3.12 0.88 3.51
CA GLU A 35 -2.13 -0.18 3.71
C GLU A 35 -2.52 -1.07 4.91
N ARG A 36 -2.34 -2.37 4.74
CA ARG A 36 -2.54 -3.42 5.75
C ARG A 36 -1.49 -4.51 5.57
N GLY A 37 -0.23 -4.14 5.82
CA GLY A 37 0.94 -5.00 5.69
C GLY A 37 2.04 -4.60 6.68
N ASN A 38 3.28 -4.64 6.22
CA ASN A 38 4.49 -4.38 7.02
C ASN A 38 4.42 -3.05 7.78
N VAL A 39 4.04 -1.94 7.14
CA VAL A 39 4.02 -0.61 7.78
C VAL A 39 3.06 -0.59 8.96
N SER A 40 1.83 -1.08 8.78
CA SER A 40 0.84 -1.20 9.85
C SER A 40 1.27 -2.16 10.97
N LYS A 41 2.04 -3.21 10.65
CA LYS A 41 2.44 -4.23 11.62
C LYS A 41 3.52 -3.72 12.60
N GLY A 42 4.36 -2.80 12.18
CA GLY A 42 5.38 -2.19 13.04
C GLY A 42 6.71 -2.96 13.07
N ARG A 43 7.54 -2.63 14.05
CA ARG A 43 8.85 -3.26 14.30
C ARG A 43 8.80 -4.14 15.54
N ASN A 44 9.64 -5.16 15.57
CA ASN A 44 9.94 -5.89 16.78
C ASN A 44 10.67 -4.96 17.76
N PRO A 45 10.16 -4.76 19.00
CA PRO A 45 10.78 -3.86 19.97
C PRO A 45 12.16 -4.33 20.48
N GLU A 46 12.48 -5.62 20.35
CA GLU A 46 13.75 -6.19 20.81
C GLU A 46 14.84 -6.06 19.75
N THR A 47 14.51 -6.35 18.47
CA THR A 47 15.49 -6.36 17.37
C THR A 47 15.50 -5.08 16.54
N GLY A 48 14.43 -4.29 16.58
CA GLY A 48 14.24 -3.14 15.70
C GLY A 48 13.91 -3.51 14.24
N GLU A 49 13.84 -4.80 13.91
CA GLU A 49 13.52 -5.27 12.57
C GLU A 49 12.02 -5.13 12.25
N ASN A 50 11.70 -5.01 10.96
CA ASN A 50 10.32 -5.02 10.52
C ASN A 50 9.67 -6.37 10.81
N TYR A 51 8.42 -6.35 11.27
CA TYR A 51 7.59 -7.54 11.15
C TYR A 51 7.24 -7.77 9.68
N ARG A 52 7.36 -9.02 9.24
CA ARG A 52 7.02 -9.47 7.89
C ARG A 52 5.72 -10.29 7.91
N PRO A 53 4.53 -9.65 7.98
CA PRO A 53 3.27 -10.38 8.05
C PRO A 53 3.05 -11.19 6.76
N SER A 54 2.45 -12.37 6.87
CA SER A 54 2.11 -13.21 5.72
C SER A 54 1.08 -12.56 4.78
N LEU A 55 0.27 -11.63 5.29
CA LEU A 55 -0.68 -10.83 4.55
C LEU A 55 -0.10 -9.44 4.31
N GLU A 56 0.18 -9.13 3.05
CA GLU A 56 0.66 -7.83 2.57
C GLU A 56 -0.43 -7.23 1.67
N LEU A 57 -1.36 -6.48 2.27
CA LEU A 57 -2.63 -6.13 1.62
C LEU A 57 -2.84 -4.63 1.47
N VAL A 58 -3.53 -4.25 0.40
CA VAL A 58 -4.19 -2.94 0.27
C VAL A 58 -5.70 -3.11 0.46
N ARG A 59 -6.27 -2.36 1.39
CA ARG A 59 -7.70 -2.41 1.71
C ARG A 59 -8.45 -1.28 0.99
N LEU A 60 -9.31 -1.66 0.05
CA LEU A 60 -10.32 -0.79 -0.56
C LEU A 60 -11.60 -0.87 0.29
N THR A 61 -11.81 0.10 1.19
CA THR A 61 -13.00 0.14 2.05
C THR A 61 -14.11 0.96 1.41
N ILE A 62 -15.32 0.40 1.32
CA ILE A 62 -16.49 1.07 0.73
C ILE A 62 -17.43 1.56 1.84
N PRO A 63 -17.57 2.88 2.04
CA PRO A 63 -18.58 3.46 2.92
C PRO A 63 -20.00 3.13 2.46
N ARG A 64 -20.90 2.85 3.42
CA ARG A 64 -22.27 2.41 3.14
C ARG A 64 -23.08 3.54 2.51
N ARG A 65 -23.69 3.28 1.34
CA ARG A 65 -24.60 4.20 0.61
C ARG A 65 -23.95 5.51 0.14
N VAL A 66 -22.63 5.53 -0.06
CA VAL A 66 -21.90 6.74 -0.50
C VAL A 66 -21.57 6.70 -2.00
N TYR A 67 -21.14 5.55 -2.51
CA TYR A 67 -20.66 5.41 -3.88
C TYR A 67 -21.61 4.61 -4.76
N THR A 68 -21.53 4.85 -6.07
CA THR A 68 -22.31 4.17 -7.13
C THR A 68 -21.45 3.12 -7.84
N ASN A 69 -22.06 2.38 -8.76
CA ASN A 69 -21.34 1.42 -9.61
C ASN A 69 -20.29 2.10 -10.50
N ASP A 70 -20.55 3.31 -11.00
CA ASP A 70 -19.58 4.04 -11.83
C ASP A 70 -18.30 4.38 -11.05
N HIS A 71 -18.43 4.69 -9.76
CA HIS A 71 -17.26 4.86 -8.89
C HIS A 71 -16.47 3.55 -8.75
N MET A 72 -17.16 2.39 -8.66
CA MET A 72 -16.49 1.10 -8.59
C MET A 72 -15.79 0.74 -9.90
N GLN A 73 -16.41 1.06 -11.03
CA GLN A 73 -15.82 0.87 -12.36
C GLN A 73 -14.56 1.73 -12.51
N ALA A 74 -14.62 3.01 -12.16
CA ALA A 74 -13.47 3.91 -12.21
C ALA A 74 -12.30 3.43 -11.34
N VAL A 75 -12.57 2.92 -10.13
CA VAL A 75 -11.56 2.31 -9.25
C VAL A 75 -10.93 1.08 -9.91
N ALA A 76 -11.75 0.18 -10.46
CA ALA A 76 -11.28 -1.05 -11.09
C ALA A 76 -10.42 -0.76 -12.33
N ASP A 77 -10.87 0.11 -13.23
CA ASP A 77 -10.15 0.47 -14.45
C ASP A 77 -8.78 1.09 -14.14
N GLY A 78 -8.71 1.94 -13.12
CA GLY A 78 -7.45 2.51 -12.67
C GLY A 78 -6.48 1.49 -12.08
N ILE A 79 -6.97 0.57 -11.26
CA ILE A 79 -6.13 -0.52 -10.71
C ILE A 79 -5.65 -1.45 -11.82
N ILE A 80 -6.48 -1.71 -12.84
CA ILE A 80 -6.08 -2.52 -14.00
C ILE A 80 -4.95 -1.84 -14.77
N ARG A 81 -5.02 -0.52 -15.02
CA ARG A 81 -3.93 0.23 -15.66
C ARG A 81 -2.64 0.19 -14.84
N LEU A 82 -2.73 0.32 -13.51
CA LEU A 82 -1.57 0.13 -12.62
C LEU A 82 -0.97 -1.26 -12.74
N TYR A 83 -1.82 -2.29 -12.79
CA TYR A 83 -1.35 -3.68 -12.91
C TYR A 83 -0.60 -3.92 -14.22
N GLN A 84 -1.00 -3.25 -15.30
CA GLN A 84 -0.32 -3.34 -16.60
C GLN A 84 1.09 -2.75 -16.57
N ARG A 85 1.34 -1.69 -15.79
CA ARG A 85 2.67 -1.06 -15.61
C ARG A 85 3.39 -1.43 -14.32
N ARG A 86 2.98 -2.51 -13.66
CA ARG A 86 3.42 -2.85 -12.29
C ARG A 86 4.94 -3.05 -12.15
N GLU A 87 5.59 -3.56 -13.19
CA GLU A 87 7.04 -3.85 -13.18
C GLU A 87 7.89 -2.55 -13.14
N GLU A 88 7.30 -1.41 -13.51
CA GLU A 88 7.95 -0.09 -13.44
C GLU A 88 7.88 0.52 -12.03
N ILE A 89 7.02 -0.01 -11.16
CA ILE A 89 6.79 0.51 -9.82
C ILE A 89 7.94 0.07 -8.91
N LYS A 90 8.65 1.04 -8.34
CA LYS A 90 9.71 0.82 -7.34
C LYS A 90 9.16 0.84 -5.92
N GLY A 91 9.89 0.23 -4.99
CA GLY A 91 9.55 0.27 -3.56
C GLY A 91 9.74 1.64 -2.91
N LEU A 92 9.58 1.67 -1.59
CA LEU A 92 9.69 2.86 -0.75
C LEU A 92 10.75 2.68 0.34
N ARG A 93 11.26 3.81 0.85
CA ARG A 93 11.97 3.88 2.13
C ARG A 93 11.40 4.96 3.04
N PHE A 94 11.50 4.77 4.35
CA PHE A 94 11.12 5.82 5.31
C PHE A 94 12.10 7.00 5.24
N VAL A 95 11.56 8.21 5.22
CA VAL A 95 12.32 9.46 5.47
C VAL A 95 12.02 10.04 6.86
N TYR A 96 10.89 9.63 7.43
CA TYR A 96 10.50 9.94 8.79
C TYR A 96 9.65 8.78 9.34
N GLU A 97 10.11 8.15 10.42
CA GLU A 97 9.44 7.05 11.09
C GLU A 97 9.20 7.41 12.57
N PRO A 98 7.95 7.63 13.01
CA PRO A 98 7.68 7.89 14.42
C PRO A 98 7.77 6.62 15.25
N ALA A 99 8.21 6.75 16.50
CA ALA A 99 8.47 5.62 17.40
C ALA A 99 7.22 4.77 17.70
N LYS A 100 6.01 5.34 17.57
CA LYS A 100 4.74 4.64 17.77
C LYS A 100 3.80 4.98 16.63
N LEU A 101 2.94 4.01 16.30
CA LEU A 101 1.87 4.18 15.30
C LEU A 101 2.40 4.71 13.96
N ARG A 102 3.54 4.16 13.49
CA ARG A 102 4.27 4.60 12.30
C ARG A 102 3.42 4.76 11.04
N PHE A 103 2.36 3.96 10.91
CA PHE A 103 1.44 3.98 9.78
C PHE A 103 0.56 5.25 9.69
N PHE A 104 0.43 6.05 10.76
CA PHE A 104 -0.36 7.29 10.72
C PHE A 104 0.44 8.50 10.24
N GLN A 105 1.71 8.60 10.62
CA GLN A 105 2.51 9.81 10.44
C GLN A 105 3.83 9.56 9.71
N GLY A 106 4.15 8.30 9.39
CA GLY A 106 5.33 7.92 8.63
C GLY A 106 5.35 8.59 7.26
N ARG A 107 6.53 9.05 6.84
CA ARG A 107 6.75 9.64 5.52
C ARG A 107 7.76 8.79 4.78
N PHE A 108 7.56 8.69 3.48
CA PHE A 108 8.33 7.84 2.60
C PHE A 108 8.79 8.62 1.37
N GLU A 109 9.82 8.09 0.71
CA GLU A 109 10.19 8.45 -0.65
C GLU A 109 10.40 7.20 -1.50
N SER A 110 10.37 7.37 -2.82
CA SER A 110 10.65 6.29 -3.77
C SER A 110 12.12 5.87 -3.69
N LEU A 111 12.36 4.58 -3.85
CA LEU A 111 13.67 4.04 -4.23
C LEU A 111 14.00 4.36 -5.70
#